data_AF-A0A0N4X0F0-F1
#
_entry.id   AF-A0A0N4X0F0-F1
#
_cell.length_a   1.000
_cell.length_b   1.000
_cell.length_c   1.000
_cell.angle_alpha   90.00
_cell.angle_beta   90.00
_cell.angle_gamma   90.00
#
_symmetry.space_group_name_H-M   'P 1'
#
loop_
_entity.id
_entity.type
_entity.pdbx_description
1 polymer ?
#
loop_
_entity_poly.entity_id
_entity_poly.type
_entity_poly.pdbx_seq_one_letter_code
_entity_poly.pdbx_strand_id
1 'polypeptide(L)'
;MESSCLWGAIASNRSSCDESGLVMEHCPRMCQTCGEVVDPRYDIRRLPSELQSIAWMVGRWRSEFGGKAFFPTIPKFTYGEQIDITIGDLSSKKKPALNYTAFAWDLSVPEDELIELHSENGYLVVSKDEKTQKEVVSLTTAMSNGEFE
;
A
#
# COMPACT_ATOMS: atom_id res chain seq x y z
N MET A 1 -21.77 -9.39 -17.69
CA MET A 1 -20.42 -9.96 -17.59
C MET A 1 -19.51 -8.82 -17.14
N GLU A 2 -19.32 -8.67 -15.84
CA GLU A 2 -18.27 -7.78 -15.32
C GLU A 2 -16.94 -8.48 -15.56
N SER A 3 -16.17 -7.99 -16.53
CA SER A 3 -14.76 -8.35 -16.65
C SER A 3 -14.07 -7.78 -15.41
N SER A 4 -13.77 -8.63 -14.44
CA SER A 4 -13.05 -8.24 -13.23
C SER A 4 -11.67 -7.75 -13.62
N CYS A 5 -11.50 -6.43 -13.67
CA CYS A 5 -10.20 -5.84 -13.88
C CYS A 5 -9.33 -6.15 -12.65
N LEU A 6 -8.48 -7.18 -12.77
CA LEU A 6 -7.60 -7.66 -11.72
C LEU A 6 -6.38 -6.74 -11.60
N TRP A 7 -6.23 -6.06 -10.45
CA TRP A 7 -5.04 -5.23 -10.12
C TRP A 7 -3.71 -5.96 -10.35
N GLY A 8 -3.70 -7.28 -10.18
CA GLY A 8 -2.54 -8.13 -10.46
C GLY A 8 -2.05 -8.07 -11.91
N ALA A 9 -2.90 -7.84 -12.90
CA ALA A 9 -2.50 -7.82 -14.31
C ALA A 9 -1.63 -6.60 -14.66
N ILE A 10 -2.01 -5.42 -14.17
CA ILE A 10 -1.22 -4.18 -14.38
C ILE A 10 0.01 -4.15 -13.47
N ALA A 11 -0.09 -4.68 -12.25
CA ALA A 11 1.07 -4.82 -11.37
C ALA A 11 2.14 -5.76 -11.95
N SER A 12 1.71 -6.82 -12.65
CA SER A 12 2.60 -7.84 -13.23
C SER A 12 3.15 -7.44 -14.60
N ASN A 13 2.35 -6.79 -15.46
CA ASN A 13 2.78 -6.36 -16.78
C ASN A 13 2.17 -5.01 -17.19
N ARG A 14 2.89 -3.93 -16.87
CA ARG A 14 2.48 -2.54 -17.12
C ARG A 14 2.33 -2.19 -18.60
N SER A 15 3.10 -2.79 -19.51
CA SER A 15 3.04 -2.45 -20.94
C SER A 15 1.66 -2.72 -21.55
N SER A 16 0.84 -3.53 -20.88
CA SER A 16 -0.58 -3.75 -21.19
C SER A 16 -1.43 -2.46 -21.14
N CYS A 17 -0.94 -1.39 -20.50
CA CYS A 17 -1.57 -0.06 -20.51
C CYS A 17 -1.02 0.89 -21.58
N ASP A 18 0.12 0.56 -22.20
CA ASP A 18 0.73 1.37 -23.27
C ASP A 18 0.28 0.89 -24.66
N GLU A 19 -0.20 -0.36 -24.76
CA GLU A 19 -0.74 -0.95 -25.98
C GLU A 19 -2.28 -0.90 -26.00
N SER A 20 -2.87 -0.64 -27.18
CA SER A 20 -4.33 -0.69 -27.37
C SER A 20 -4.82 -2.13 -27.28
N GLY A 21 -5.30 -2.54 -26.11
CA GLY A 21 -5.81 -3.87 -25.86
C GLY A 21 -6.89 -3.90 -24.76
N LEU A 22 -7.28 -5.11 -24.37
CA LEU A 22 -8.42 -5.38 -23.48
C LEU A 22 -8.35 -4.63 -22.14
N VAL A 23 -7.14 -4.39 -21.63
CA VAL A 23 -6.90 -3.64 -20.38
C VAL A 23 -7.17 -2.14 -20.56
N MET A 24 -6.70 -1.54 -21.66
CA MET A 24 -6.97 -0.12 -21.95
C MET A 24 -8.44 0.14 -22.30
N GLU A 25 -9.08 -0.78 -23.02
CA GLU A 25 -10.48 -0.62 -23.45
C GLU A 25 -11.49 -0.85 -22.32
N HIS A 26 -11.18 -1.72 -21.35
CA HIS A 26 -12.13 -2.10 -20.29
C HIS A 26 -11.72 -1.67 -18.88
N CYS A 27 -10.47 -1.30 -18.65
CA CYS A 27 -9.94 -0.94 -17.33
C CYS A 27 -9.20 0.42 -17.32
N PRO A 28 -9.75 1.49 -17.91
CA PRO A 28 -9.05 2.78 -18.06
C PRO A 28 -8.69 3.45 -16.72
N ARG A 29 -9.46 3.17 -15.66
CA ARG A 29 -9.14 3.65 -14.30
C ARG A 29 -7.87 3.04 -13.75
N MET A 30 -7.59 1.78 -14.08
CA MET A 30 -6.40 1.10 -13.58
C MET A 30 -5.16 1.44 -14.40
N CYS A 31 -5.32 1.74 -15.68
CA CYS A 31 -4.28 2.37 -16.49
C CYS A 31 -4.13 3.87 -16.23
N GLN A 32 -4.85 4.41 -15.23
CA GLN A 32 -4.82 5.81 -14.81
C GLN A 32 -5.03 6.78 -16.00
N THR A 33 -5.79 6.35 -17.01
CA THR A 33 -6.02 7.10 -18.25
C THR A 33 -7.28 7.95 -18.17
N CYS A 34 -8.14 7.70 -17.18
CA CYS A 34 -9.31 8.52 -16.88
C CYS A 34 -9.29 8.96 -15.40
N GLY A 35 -9.39 10.26 -15.14
CA GLY A 35 -9.49 10.80 -13.78
C GLY A 35 -8.74 12.09 -13.55
N GLU A 36 -8.72 12.51 -12.28
CA GLU A 36 -7.95 13.65 -11.78
C GLU A 36 -6.44 13.35 -11.77
N VAL A 37 -5.63 14.39 -11.62
CA VAL A 37 -4.17 14.26 -11.50
C VAL A 37 -3.84 13.38 -10.30
N VAL A 38 -3.21 12.23 -10.56
CA VAL A 38 -2.76 11.31 -9.51
C VAL A 38 -1.65 11.98 -8.70
N ASP A 39 -1.78 12.02 -7.37
CA ASP A 39 -0.70 12.48 -6.50
C ASP A 39 0.57 11.68 -6.83
N PRO A 40 1.68 12.36 -7.17
CA PRO A 40 2.90 11.69 -7.60
C PRO A 40 3.40 10.61 -6.64
N ARG A 41 3.07 10.68 -5.34
CA ARG A 41 3.42 9.68 -4.33
C ARG A 41 2.72 8.33 -4.50
N TYR A 42 1.61 8.29 -5.24
CA TYR A 42 0.86 7.06 -5.54
C TYR A 42 0.92 6.70 -7.04
N ASP A 43 1.66 7.47 -7.83
CA ASP A 43 1.80 7.25 -9.25
C ASP A 43 2.76 6.07 -9.51
N ILE A 44 2.17 4.86 -9.62
CA ILE A 44 2.88 3.62 -9.94
C ILE A 44 3.77 3.73 -11.19
N ARG A 45 3.53 4.70 -12.08
CA ARG A 45 4.36 4.91 -13.27
C ARG A 45 5.77 5.38 -12.93
N ARG A 46 5.94 6.00 -11.75
CA ARG A 46 7.20 6.48 -11.22
C ARG A 46 7.95 5.40 -10.42
N LEU A 47 7.32 4.24 -10.18
CA LEU A 47 7.89 3.20 -9.35
C LEU A 47 9.14 2.57 -10.01
N PRO A 48 10.26 2.43 -9.27
CA PRO A 48 11.43 1.72 -9.76
C PRO A 48 11.15 0.25 -10.05
N SER A 49 11.84 -0.31 -11.05
CA SER A 49 11.67 -1.70 -11.50
C SER A 49 11.87 -2.74 -10.38
N GLU A 50 12.70 -2.41 -9.40
CA GLU A 50 13.05 -3.23 -8.25
C GLU A 50 11.87 -3.43 -7.28
N LEU A 51 10.87 -2.54 -7.32
CA LEU A 51 9.67 -2.60 -6.49
C LEU A 51 8.44 -3.06 -7.27
N GLN A 52 8.60 -3.42 -8.55
CA GLN A 52 7.47 -3.75 -9.43
C GLN A 52 6.65 -4.94 -8.90
N SER A 53 7.29 -5.92 -8.25
CA SER A 53 6.60 -7.08 -7.67
C SER A 53 5.65 -6.74 -6.52
N ILE A 54 5.84 -5.58 -5.88
CA ILE A 54 4.96 -5.05 -4.82
C ILE A 54 4.20 -3.79 -5.25
N ALA A 55 4.17 -3.47 -6.55
CA ALA A 55 3.50 -2.26 -7.07
C ALA A 55 2.01 -2.19 -6.70
N TRP A 56 1.36 -3.36 -6.60
CA TRP A 56 -0.06 -3.46 -6.24
C TRP A 56 -0.38 -2.96 -4.82
N MET A 57 0.62 -2.83 -3.95
CA MET A 57 0.45 -2.32 -2.59
C MET A 57 0.33 -0.80 -2.54
N VAL A 58 0.85 -0.09 -3.55
CA VAL A 58 0.86 1.38 -3.58
C VAL A 58 -0.57 1.91 -3.65
N GLY A 59 -0.94 2.71 -2.64
CA GLY A 59 -2.30 3.19 -2.51
C GLY A 59 -2.65 3.61 -1.08
N ARG A 60 -3.87 4.14 -0.94
CA ARG A 60 -4.51 4.34 0.35
C ARG A 60 -5.54 3.25 0.57
N TRP A 61 -5.37 2.50 1.65
CA TRP A 61 -6.24 1.42 2.07
C TRP A 61 -6.96 1.90 3.33
N ARG A 62 -8.28 1.94 3.32
CA ARG A 62 -9.07 2.43 4.47
C ARG A 62 -10.18 1.43 4.78
N SER A 63 -10.34 1.12 6.06
CA SER A 63 -11.35 0.19 6.55
C SER A 63 -12.01 0.75 7.81
N GLU A 64 -13.33 0.96 7.74
CA GLU A 64 -14.16 1.42 8.87
C GLU A 64 -14.81 0.25 9.64
N PHE A 65 -14.66 -0.99 9.16
CA PHE A 65 -15.39 -2.15 9.69
C PHE A 65 -14.50 -3.39 9.88
N GLY A 66 -13.20 -3.29 9.58
CA GLY A 66 -12.33 -4.46 9.41
C GLY A 66 -11.50 -4.86 10.62
N GLY A 67 -11.09 -3.91 11.47
CA GLY A 67 -10.18 -4.18 12.58
C GLY A 67 -10.89 -4.87 13.74
N LYS A 68 -10.43 -6.05 14.15
CA LYS A 68 -10.83 -6.70 15.41
C LYS A 68 -9.59 -7.07 16.19
N ALA A 69 -9.36 -6.40 17.32
CA ALA A 69 -8.28 -6.75 18.21
C ALA A 69 -8.73 -7.85 19.17
N PHE A 70 -7.93 -8.91 19.29
CA PHE A 70 -8.12 -9.97 20.27
C PHE A 70 -6.78 -10.39 20.86
N PHE A 71 -6.65 -10.24 22.17
CA PHE A 71 -5.50 -10.73 22.91
C PHE A 71 -5.93 -11.16 24.32
N PRO A 72 -5.35 -12.20 24.95
CA PRO A 72 -5.85 -12.73 26.22
C PRO A 72 -5.94 -11.74 27.38
N THR A 73 -5.10 -10.69 27.38
CA THR A 73 -5.01 -9.70 28.46
C THR A 73 -5.77 -8.40 28.19
N ILE A 74 -6.41 -8.23 27.02
CA ILE A 74 -7.17 -7.02 26.68
C ILE A 74 -8.59 -7.39 26.21
N PRO A 75 -9.60 -6.54 26.48
CA PRO A 75 -10.95 -6.72 25.92
C PRO A 75 -10.95 -6.74 24.40
N LYS A 76 -11.92 -7.44 23.81
CA LYS A 76 -12.15 -7.38 22.36
C LYS A 76 -12.70 -6.00 22.00
N PHE A 77 -12.10 -5.36 21.00
CA PHE A 77 -12.60 -4.10 20.45
C PHE A 77 -12.44 -4.07 18.93
N THR A 78 -13.19 -3.18 18.28
CA THR A 78 -13.11 -2.91 16.85
C THR A 78 -12.50 -1.53 16.62
N TYR A 79 -11.71 -1.41 15.55
CA TYR A 79 -11.04 -0.16 15.20
C TYR A 79 -11.12 0.08 13.70
N GLY A 80 -11.10 1.35 13.33
CA GLY A 80 -10.91 1.79 11.96
C GLY A 80 -9.43 1.86 11.68
N GLU A 81 -9.04 1.59 10.45
CA GLU A 81 -7.64 1.58 10.05
C GLU A 81 -7.46 2.22 8.68
N GLN A 82 -6.38 2.98 8.53
CA GLN A 82 -5.91 3.50 7.27
C GLN A 82 -4.43 3.19 7.13
N ILE A 83 -4.09 2.58 5.99
CA ILE A 83 -2.72 2.32 5.59
C ILE A 83 -2.46 3.11 4.31
N ASP A 84 -1.44 3.95 4.36
CA ASP A 84 -0.91 4.69 3.23
C ASP A 84 0.45 4.10 2.84
N ILE A 85 0.51 3.52 1.63
CA ILE A 85 1.74 3.01 1.04
C ILE A 85 2.09 3.90 -0.15
N THR A 86 3.19 4.63 -0.03
CA THR A 86 3.61 5.63 -1.03
C THR A 86 5.01 5.37 -1.55
N ILE A 87 5.28 5.88 -2.75
CA ILE A 87 6.60 5.83 -3.36
C ILE A 87 7.54 6.77 -2.58
N GLY A 88 8.64 6.20 -2.06
CA GLY A 88 9.68 6.97 -1.35
C GLY A 88 10.40 7.97 -2.25
N ASP A 89 11.26 8.80 -1.66
CA ASP A 89 12.02 9.78 -2.43
C ASP A 89 13.08 9.12 -3.32
N LEU A 90 12.79 9.12 -4.62
CA LEU A 90 13.63 8.57 -5.69
C LEU A 90 14.82 9.46 -6.05
N SER A 91 14.89 10.69 -5.52
CA SER A 91 16.01 11.61 -5.80
C SER A 91 17.32 11.17 -5.12
N SER A 92 17.21 10.34 -4.09
CA SER A 92 18.36 9.82 -3.36
C SER A 92 18.99 8.61 -4.09
N LYS A 93 20.32 8.55 -4.19
CA LYS A 93 21.07 7.35 -4.68
C LYS A 93 20.96 6.13 -3.75
N LYS A 94 19.97 6.12 -2.85
CA LYS A 94 19.74 5.04 -1.90
C LYS A 94 18.92 3.94 -2.56
N LYS A 95 18.87 2.79 -1.90
CA LYS A 95 18.03 1.68 -2.32
C LYS A 95 16.56 2.14 -2.38
N PRO A 96 15.84 1.90 -3.49
CA PRO A 96 14.41 2.19 -3.59
C PRO A 96 13.60 1.52 -2.47
N ALA A 97 12.64 2.26 -1.92
CA ALA A 97 11.71 1.78 -0.90
C ALA A 97 10.32 2.40 -1.10
N LEU A 98 9.29 1.72 -0.61
CA LEU A 98 7.98 2.34 -0.37
C LEU A 98 7.93 2.84 1.05
N ASN A 99 7.37 4.02 1.29
CA ASN A 99 7.03 4.47 2.62
C ASN A 99 5.74 3.76 3.06
N TYR A 100 5.70 3.37 4.32
CA TYR A 100 4.56 2.74 4.97
C TYR A 100 4.11 3.63 6.13
N THR A 101 2.81 3.87 6.20
CA THR A 101 2.17 4.62 7.28
C THR A 101 0.87 3.92 7.62
N ALA A 102 0.68 3.55 8.87
CA ALA A 102 -0.56 2.98 9.37
C ALA A 102 -1.09 3.82 10.53
N PHE A 103 -2.40 3.98 10.56
CA PHE A 103 -3.11 4.74 11.59
C PHE A 103 -4.40 4.02 11.92
N ALA A 104 -4.64 3.81 13.21
CA ALA A 104 -5.83 3.18 13.74
C ALA A 104 -6.55 4.10 14.72
N TRP A 105 -7.89 4.13 14.64
CA TRP A 105 -8.76 4.95 15.47
C TRP A 105 -9.90 4.15 16.07
N ASP A 106 -10.44 4.66 17.18
CA ASP A 106 -11.61 4.10 17.82
C ASP A 106 -12.88 4.38 17.01
N LEU A 107 -13.67 3.33 16.76
CA LEU A 107 -14.98 3.40 16.10
C LEU A 107 -16.14 3.54 17.08
N SER A 108 -15.87 3.44 18.39
CA SER A 108 -16.89 3.54 19.43
C SER A 108 -17.35 4.99 19.68
N VAL A 109 -16.56 5.96 19.22
CA VAL A 109 -16.81 7.40 19.33
C VAL A 109 -17.31 7.98 18.01
N PRO A 110 -18.04 9.11 18.05
CA PRO A 110 -18.44 9.83 16.84
C PRO A 110 -17.27 10.14 15.91
N GLU A 111 -17.50 10.13 14.59
CA GLU A 111 -16.45 10.31 13.58
C GLU A 111 -15.78 11.70 13.64
N ASP A 112 -16.44 12.69 14.21
CA ASP A 112 -15.90 14.03 14.49
C ASP A 112 -14.94 14.06 15.69
N GLU A 113 -14.91 13.01 16.50
CA GLU A 113 -14.01 12.81 17.64
C GLU A 113 -13.03 11.66 17.36
N LEU A 114 -12.25 11.76 16.27
CA LEU A 114 -11.22 10.77 15.95
C LEU A 114 -10.22 10.59 17.12
N ILE A 115 -10.35 9.49 17.86
CA ILE A 115 -9.42 9.09 18.90
C ILE A 115 -8.41 8.10 18.31
N GLU A 116 -7.14 8.52 18.23
CA GLU A 116 -6.04 7.64 17.84
C GLU A 116 -5.85 6.52 18.87
N LEU A 117 -5.74 5.28 18.36
CA LEU A 117 -5.41 4.08 19.15
C LEU A 117 -3.96 3.65 18.94
N HIS A 118 -3.52 3.64 17.68
CA HIS A 118 -2.20 3.17 17.30
C HIS A 118 -1.75 3.83 15.99
N SER A 119 -0.46 4.06 15.85
CA SER A 119 0.12 4.51 14.59
C SER A 119 1.51 3.95 14.38
N GLU A 120 1.85 3.71 13.11
CA GLU A 120 3.10 3.09 12.71
C GLU A 120 3.64 3.78 11.46
N ASN A 121 4.96 3.92 11.40
CA ASN A 121 5.65 4.58 10.30
C ASN A 121 6.90 3.78 9.93
N GLY A 122 7.10 3.56 8.64
CA GLY A 122 8.11 2.62 8.20
C GLY A 122 8.42 2.67 6.72
N TYR A 123 9.12 1.65 6.26
CA TYR A 123 9.44 1.45 4.86
C TYR A 123 9.43 -0.02 4.45
N LEU A 124 8.99 -0.29 3.22
CA LEU A 124 9.04 -1.59 2.57
C LEU A 124 10.17 -1.60 1.55
N VAL A 125 11.03 -2.61 1.63
CA VAL A 125 12.17 -2.79 0.73
C VAL A 125 12.13 -4.19 0.14
N VAL A 126 12.36 -4.29 -1.17
CA VAL A 126 12.57 -5.57 -1.86
C VAL A 126 14.08 -5.85 -1.95
N SER A 127 14.48 -7.04 -1.56
CA SER A 127 15.84 -7.56 -1.72
C SER A 127 15.81 -8.95 -2.36
N LYS A 128 16.97 -9.43 -2.81
CA LYS A 128 17.09 -10.81 -3.30
C LYS A 128 17.97 -11.58 -2.33
N ASP A 129 17.49 -12.75 -1.92
CA ASP A 129 18.32 -13.69 -1.16
C ASP A 129 19.42 -14.25 -2.06
N GLU A 130 20.68 -14.13 -1.63
CA GLU A 130 21.84 -14.48 -2.46
C GLU A 130 21.88 -15.97 -2.83
N LYS A 131 21.38 -16.85 -1.96
CA LYS A 131 21.47 -18.30 -2.13
C LYS A 131 20.34 -18.86 -2.99
N THR A 132 19.13 -18.36 -2.78
CA THR A 132 17.91 -18.87 -3.41
C THR A 132 17.45 -18.02 -4.59
N GLN A 133 18.01 -16.83 -4.77
CA GLN A 133 17.63 -15.83 -5.77
C GLN A 133 16.14 -15.43 -5.69
N LYS A 134 15.48 -15.71 -4.57
CA LYS A 134 14.09 -15.32 -4.31
C LYS A 134 14.04 -13.88 -3.82
N GLU A 135 12.96 -13.21 -4.19
CA GLU A 135 12.66 -11.89 -3.64
C GLU A 135 12.21 -12.02 -2.18
N VAL A 136 12.76 -11.13 -1.35
CA VAL A 136 12.43 -10.98 0.06
C VAL A 136 11.94 -9.55 0.25
N VAL A 137 10.70 -9.42 0.71
CA VAL A 137 10.10 -8.14 1.07
C VAL A 137 10.28 -7.96 2.58
N SER A 138 10.91 -6.87 2.98
CA SER A 138 11.12 -6.51 4.38
C SER A 138 10.37 -5.23 4.70
N LEU A 139 9.58 -5.26 5.77
CA LEU A 139 8.99 -4.09 6.40
C LEU A 139 9.86 -3.72 7.61
N THR A 140 10.19 -2.44 7.74
CA THR A 140 10.76 -1.89 8.97
C THR A 140 9.83 -0.79 9.45
N THR A 141 9.41 -0.84 10.70
CA THR A 141 8.41 0.07 11.26
C THR A 141 8.77 0.53 12.67
N ALA A 142 8.43 1.77 12.98
CA ALA A 142 8.42 2.33 14.32
C ALA A 142 6.97 2.60 14.72
N MET A 143 6.60 2.14 15.91
CA MET A 143 5.25 2.19 16.43
C MET A 143 5.12 3.29 17.49
N SER A 144 3.92 3.87 17.63
CA SER A 144 3.66 4.97 18.58
C SER A 144 3.77 4.55 20.05
N ASN A 145 3.75 3.25 20.33
CA ASN A 145 4.00 2.67 21.65
C ASN A 145 5.49 2.60 22.03
N GLY A 146 6.40 3.03 21.15
CA GLY A 146 7.85 3.05 21.39
C GLY A 146 8.59 1.78 20.94
N GLU A 147 7.90 0.83 20.31
CA GLU A 147 8.49 -0.38 19.76
C GLU A 147 9.01 -0.17 18.32
N PHE A 148 10.01 -0.96 17.93
CA PHE A 148 10.64 -0.95 16.61
C PHE A 148 10.79 -2.39 16.09
N GLU A 149 10.35 -2.63 14.85
CA GLU A 149 10.35 -3.95 14.20
C GLU A 149 10.95 -3.91 12.79
#